data_AF-A0A7J3DMJ2-F1
#
_entry.id   AF-A0A7J3DMJ2-F1
#
_cell.length_a   1.000
_cell.length_b   1.000
_cell.length_c   1.000
_cell.angle_alpha   90.00
_cell.angle_beta   90.00
_cell.angle_gamma   90.00
#
_symmetry.space_group_name_H-M   'P 1'
#
loop_
_entity.id
_entity.type
_entity.pdbx_description
1 polymer ?
#
loop_
_entity_poly.entity_id
_entity_poly.type
_entity_poly.pdbx_seq_one_letter_code
_entity_poly.pdbx_strand_id
1 'polypeptide(L)'
;MNAFRLFVYAAVAMSILAIILHMFWVFTPQPDAENKIKDMLSIAEANLGKYNARNIVLQQRVMLRAEDFDSASRTVIFLCNDLTNCCQQSKSCSKPIEWDNAAMKRFVISKQSKEVTISARCRFERLYICRIYVGQEPAQLAIESITLSPANKVLALGENATIEFTIKNSGRLPMSVVPKAKIYVEDTTASNGNWSFLKEFYGNYLTLKPGQSKSDAIQLFVNMPGHYKIEFLAVEENDETNFIQETFDIRVREKE
;
A
#
# COMPACT_ATOMS: atom_id res chain seq x y z
N MET A 1 -54.40 -42.36 6.59
CA MET A 1 -53.70 -41.54 5.55
C MET A 1 -52.61 -42.42 4.97
N ASN A 2 -52.67 -42.78 3.68
CA ASN A 2 -51.74 -43.77 3.10
C ASN A 2 -50.31 -43.23 3.13
N ALA A 3 -49.37 -43.98 3.71
CA ALA A 3 -47.95 -43.62 3.83
C ALA A 3 -47.34 -43.16 2.49
N PHE A 4 -47.83 -43.72 1.38
CA PHE A 4 -47.46 -43.30 0.03
C PHE A 4 -47.77 -41.83 -0.28
N ARG A 5 -48.94 -41.32 0.12
CA ARG A 5 -49.29 -39.90 -0.07
C ARG A 5 -48.38 -38.98 0.73
N LEU A 6 -48.04 -39.39 1.96
CA LEU A 6 -47.12 -38.63 2.81
C LEU A 6 -45.73 -38.51 2.17
N PHE A 7 -45.22 -39.60 1.59
CA PHE A 7 -43.93 -39.62 0.90
C PHE A 7 -43.92 -38.73 -0.34
N VAL A 8 -44.98 -38.76 -1.16
CA VAL A 8 -45.10 -37.89 -2.34
C VAL A 8 -45.12 -36.42 -1.92
N TYR A 9 -45.86 -36.06 -0.88
CA TYR A 9 -45.86 -34.67 -0.37
C TYR A 9 -44.49 -34.23 0.15
N ALA A 10 -43.78 -35.10 0.87
CA ALA A 10 -42.43 -34.80 1.34
C ALA A 10 -41.43 -34.59 0.18
N ALA A 11 -41.49 -35.44 -0.85
CA ALA A 11 -40.63 -35.31 -2.04
C ALA A 11 -40.89 -34.01 -2.80
N VAL A 12 -42.17 -33.65 -3.00
CA VAL A 12 -42.55 -32.39 -3.66
C VAL A 12 -42.10 -31.19 -2.82
N ALA A 13 -42.30 -31.22 -1.50
CA ALA A 13 -41.87 -30.16 -0.60
C ALA A 13 -40.35 -29.96 -0.61
N MET A 14 -39.56 -31.04 -0.57
CA MET A 14 -38.10 -30.96 -0.68
C MET A 14 -37.63 -30.43 -2.04
N SER A 15 -38.32 -30.81 -3.13
CA SER A 15 -38.01 -30.31 -4.48
C SER A 15 -38.26 -28.81 -4.59
N ILE A 16 -39.39 -28.33 -4.06
CA ILE A 16 -39.71 -26.89 -4.02
C ILE A 16 -38.69 -26.15 -3.15
N LEU A 17 -38.33 -26.69 -1.98
CA LEU A 17 -37.35 -26.08 -1.09
C LEU A 17 -35.96 -25.96 -1.77
N ALA A 18 -35.54 -27.00 -2.50
CA ALA A 18 -34.29 -26.99 -3.25
C ALA A 18 -34.30 -25.92 -4.36
N ILE A 19 -35.41 -25.76 -5.08
CA ILE A 19 -35.57 -24.72 -6.11
C ILE A 19 -35.51 -23.33 -5.47
N ILE A 20 -36.19 -23.11 -4.34
CA ILE A 20 -36.17 -21.83 -3.63
C ILE A 20 -34.77 -21.50 -3.13
N LEU A 21 -34.06 -22.46 -2.54
CA LEU A 21 -32.67 -22.29 -2.11
C LEU A 21 -31.74 -21.98 -3.29
N HIS A 22 -31.94 -22.65 -4.43
CA HIS A 22 -31.16 -22.41 -5.63
C HIS A 22 -31.43 -21.02 -6.22
N MET A 23 -32.70 -20.59 -6.27
CA MET A 23 -33.07 -19.22 -6.61
C MET A 23 -32.42 -18.21 -5.68
N PHE A 24 -32.44 -18.44 -4.36
CA PHE A 24 -31.84 -17.52 -3.41
C PHE A 24 -30.33 -17.34 -3.63
N TRP A 25 -29.63 -18.40 -4.03
CA TRP A 25 -28.21 -18.36 -4.41
C TRP A 25 -27.94 -17.66 -5.74
N VAL A 26 -28.87 -17.73 -6.70
CA VAL A 26 -28.75 -17.03 -8.00
C VAL A 26 -29.10 -15.54 -7.88
N PHE A 27 -30.01 -15.19 -6.97
CA PHE A 27 -30.55 -13.83 -6.83
C PHE A 27 -29.99 -13.04 -5.63
N THR A 28 -29.13 -13.61 -4.78
CA THR A 28 -28.42 -12.80 -3.78
C THR A 28 -27.36 -11.98 -4.49
N PRO A 29 -27.44 -10.63 -4.50
CA PRO A 29 -26.41 -9.81 -5.08
C PRO A 29 -25.12 -10.06 -4.29
N GLN A 30 -24.14 -10.70 -4.94
CA GLN A 30 -22.80 -10.74 -4.36
C GLN A 30 -22.37 -9.29 -4.16
N PRO A 31 -21.79 -8.94 -3.00
CA PRO A 31 -21.35 -7.58 -2.76
C PRO A 31 -20.37 -7.20 -3.87
N ASP A 32 -20.74 -6.15 -4.60
CA ASP A 32 -20.04 -5.67 -5.77
C ASP A 32 -18.56 -5.47 -5.44
N ALA A 33 -17.70 -6.22 -6.14
CA ALA A 33 -16.25 -6.18 -5.98
C ALA A 33 -15.75 -4.73 -6.10
N GLU A 34 -16.38 -3.94 -6.97
CA GLU A 34 -16.08 -2.53 -7.18
C GLU A 34 -16.27 -1.71 -5.90
N ASN A 35 -17.42 -1.83 -5.22
CA ASN A 35 -17.69 -1.08 -4.00
C ASN A 35 -16.72 -1.45 -2.86
N LYS A 36 -16.39 -2.74 -2.72
CA LYS A 36 -15.37 -3.17 -1.74
C LYS A 36 -14.00 -2.56 -2.02
N ILE A 37 -13.61 -2.48 -3.29
CA ILE A 37 -12.34 -1.87 -3.70
C ILE A 37 -12.37 -0.35 -3.45
N LYS A 38 -13.49 0.34 -3.74
CA LYS A 38 -13.67 1.77 -3.45
C LYS A 38 -13.54 2.07 -1.95
N ASP A 39 -14.11 1.22 -1.10
CA ASP A 39 -13.95 1.33 0.35
C ASP A 39 -12.48 1.18 0.77
N MET A 40 -11.78 0.19 0.20
CA MET A 40 -10.36 -0.04 0.49
C MET A 40 -9.47 1.12 0.03
N LEU A 41 -9.74 1.69 -1.14
CA LEU A 41 -9.06 2.89 -1.64
C LEU A 41 -9.28 4.08 -0.70
N SER A 42 -10.51 4.29 -0.25
CA SER A 42 -10.84 5.38 0.70
C SER A 42 -10.08 5.22 2.02
N ILE A 43 -9.96 3.98 2.53
CA ILE A 43 -9.14 3.69 3.73
C ILE A 43 -7.65 3.93 3.46
N ALA A 44 -7.15 3.55 2.28
CA ALA A 44 -5.74 3.70 1.91
C ALA A 44 -5.35 5.18 1.69
N GLU A 45 -6.25 6.01 1.18
CA GLU A 45 -6.05 7.46 1.08
C GLU A 45 -5.92 8.12 2.46
N ALA A 46 -6.69 7.65 3.45
CA ALA A 46 -6.60 8.12 4.83
C ALA A 46 -5.36 7.57 5.57
N ASN A 47 -4.75 6.50 5.08
CA ASN A 47 -3.62 5.81 5.71
C ASN A 47 -2.49 5.57 4.70
N LEU A 48 -1.89 6.66 4.23
CA LEU A 48 -0.81 6.61 3.25
C LEU A 48 0.34 5.70 3.70
N GLY A 49 1.00 5.03 2.75
CA GLY A 49 2.08 4.09 3.06
C GLY A 49 1.61 2.71 3.50
N LYS A 50 0.34 2.55 3.93
CA LYS A 50 -0.20 1.31 4.50
C LYS A 50 -1.18 0.63 3.54
N TYR A 51 -1.09 -0.69 3.42
CA TYR A 51 -2.08 -1.45 2.67
C TYR A 51 -3.31 -1.78 3.52
N ASN A 52 -4.48 -1.85 2.89
CA ASN A 52 -5.67 -2.50 3.43
C ASN A 52 -6.02 -3.69 2.53
N ALA A 53 -6.21 -4.88 3.10
CA ALA A 53 -6.49 -6.10 2.34
C ALA A 53 -7.85 -6.70 2.70
N ARG A 54 -8.54 -7.28 1.71
CA ARG A 54 -9.78 -8.04 1.86
C ARG A 54 -9.82 -9.18 0.86
N ASN A 55 -10.48 -10.27 1.25
CA ASN A 55 -10.84 -11.31 0.30
C ASN A 55 -12.11 -10.90 -0.47
N ILE A 56 -12.01 -10.92 -1.79
CA ILE A 56 -13.07 -10.51 -2.71
C ILE A 56 -13.28 -11.64 -3.72
N VAL A 57 -14.55 -12.02 -3.91
CA VAL A 57 -14.93 -12.96 -4.96
C VAL A 57 -15.00 -12.20 -6.28
N LEU A 58 -14.07 -12.50 -7.18
CA LEU A 58 -14.11 -12.02 -8.55
C LEU A 58 -14.88 -13.03 -9.40
N GLN A 59 -16.03 -12.63 -9.93
CA GLN A 59 -16.81 -13.50 -10.80
C GLN A 59 -16.13 -13.71 -12.15
N GLN A 60 -16.48 -14.80 -12.82
CA GLN A 60 -15.95 -15.10 -14.14
C GLN A 60 -16.29 -13.98 -15.14
N ARG A 61 -15.30 -13.58 -15.94
CA ARG A 61 -15.35 -12.51 -16.96
C ARG A 61 -15.61 -11.11 -16.42
N VAL A 62 -15.59 -10.90 -15.10
CA VAL A 62 -15.60 -9.54 -14.55
C VAL A 62 -14.26 -8.88 -14.85
N MET A 63 -14.35 -7.72 -15.49
CA MET A 63 -13.23 -6.84 -15.76
C MET A 63 -13.38 -5.58 -14.91
N LEU A 64 -12.40 -5.35 -14.06
CA LEU A 64 -12.26 -4.13 -13.26
C LEU A 64 -11.31 -3.19 -14.00
N ARG A 65 -11.76 -1.98 -14.33
CA ARG A 65 -10.94 -0.99 -15.04
C ARG A 65 -10.51 0.11 -14.08
N ALA A 66 -9.30 0.63 -14.25
CA ALA A 66 -8.78 1.63 -13.32
C ALA A 66 -9.59 2.92 -13.41
N GLU A 67 -10.17 3.21 -14.58
CA GLU A 67 -11.04 4.35 -14.81
C GLU A 67 -12.28 4.36 -13.89
N ASP A 68 -12.77 3.19 -13.48
CA ASP A 68 -13.91 3.06 -12.55
C ASP A 68 -13.52 3.45 -11.11
N PHE A 69 -12.22 3.54 -10.83
CA PHE A 69 -11.65 3.88 -9.54
C PHE A 69 -10.90 5.21 -9.53
N ASP A 70 -10.54 5.75 -10.69
CA ASP A 70 -9.92 7.07 -10.84
C ASP A 70 -10.90 8.19 -10.41
N SER A 71 -10.33 9.33 -10.01
CA SER A 71 -11.07 10.55 -9.72
C SER A 71 -10.24 11.79 -10.08
N ALA A 72 -10.79 12.98 -9.90
CA ALA A 72 -10.02 14.22 -10.07
C ALA A 72 -8.81 14.31 -9.11
N SER A 73 -8.84 13.58 -8.00
CA SER A 73 -7.80 13.58 -6.97
C SER A 73 -7.09 12.25 -6.80
N ARG A 74 -7.42 11.21 -7.58
CA ARG A 74 -6.84 9.87 -7.44
C ARG A 74 -6.57 9.25 -8.81
N THR A 75 -5.41 8.61 -8.93
CA THR A 75 -5.14 7.64 -10.00
C THR A 75 -4.87 6.26 -9.44
N VAL A 76 -5.33 5.24 -10.16
CA VAL A 76 -5.23 3.84 -9.81
C VAL A 76 -4.43 3.07 -10.87
N ILE A 77 -3.62 2.13 -10.39
CA ILE A 77 -3.01 1.07 -11.19
C ILE A 77 -3.22 -0.29 -10.52
N PHE A 78 -3.37 -1.34 -11.33
CA PHE A 78 -3.50 -2.70 -10.81
C PHE A 78 -2.16 -3.42 -10.84
N LEU A 79 -1.81 -4.13 -9.79
CA LEU A 79 -0.63 -4.99 -9.79
C LEU A 79 -1.07 -6.38 -9.39
N CYS A 80 -0.84 -7.38 -10.24
CA CYS A 80 -0.94 -8.73 -9.71
C CYS A 80 0.39 -9.17 -9.11
N ASN A 81 0.38 -9.42 -7.81
CA ASN A 81 1.54 -9.82 -7.04
C ASN A 81 1.59 -11.32 -6.72
N ASP A 82 0.60 -12.10 -7.18
CA ASP A 82 0.61 -13.57 -7.11
C ASP A 82 0.90 -14.18 -8.49
N LEU A 83 2.18 -14.53 -8.69
CA LEU A 83 2.64 -15.14 -9.94
C LEU A 83 2.01 -16.51 -10.20
N THR A 84 1.42 -17.21 -9.22
CA THR A 84 0.75 -18.48 -9.47
C THR A 84 -0.61 -18.28 -10.15
N ASN A 85 -1.30 -17.19 -9.78
CA ASN A 85 -2.64 -16.90 -10.25
C ASN A 85 -2.69 -15.86 -11.37
N CYS A 86 -1.57 -15.19 -11.67
CA CYS A 86 -1.58 -14.08 -12.60
C CYS A 86 -0.58 -14.12 -13.75
N CYS A 87 -0.99 -13.45 -14.81
CA CYS A 87 -0.22 -13.18 -16.00
C CYS A 87 -0.47 -11.76 -16.49
N GLN A 88 0.54 -11.19 -17.15
CA GLN A 88 0.39 -9.95 -17.90
C GLN A 88 -0.16 -10.27 -19.30
N GLN A 89 -1.07 -9.45 -19.83
CA GLN A 89 -1.83 -9.66 -21.09
C GLN A 89 -0.95 -9.84 -22.37
N SER A 90 0.37 -9.70 -22.30
CA SER A 90 1.30 -9.91 -23.42
C SER A 90 1.90 -11.31 -23.52
N LYS A 91 1.51 -12.24 -22.64
CA LYS A 91 1.96 -13.64 -22.64
C LYS A 91 0.77 -14.57 -22.79
N SER A 92 0.88 -15.63 -23.59
CA SER A 92 -0.16 -16.67 -23.68
C SER A 92 -0.49 -17.17 -22.26
N CYS A 93 -1.70 -16.85 -21.78
CA CYS A 93 -2.01 -16.97 -20.38
C CYS A 93 -3.19 -17.89 -20.10
N SER A 94 -2.89 -19.02 -19.45
CA SER A 94 -3.86 -19.95 -18.88
C SER A 94 -4.24 -19.66 -17.43
N LYS A 95 -3.62 -18.66 -16.81
CA LYS A 95 -3.83 -18.32 -15.40
C LYS A 95 -5.18 -17.62 -15.18
N PRO A 96 -5.76 -17.77 -13.98
CA PRO A 96 -7.13 -17.34 -13.71
C PRO A 96 -7.32 -15.83 -13.72
N ILE A 97 -6.26 -15.07 -13.47
CA ILE A 97 -6.31 -13.60 -13.44
C ILE A 97 -5.36 -13.07 -14.50
N GLU A 98 -5.85 -12.14 -15.30
CA GLU A 98 -5.08 -11.43 -16.29
C GLU A 98 -5.14 -9.94 -15.98
N TRP A 99 -4.01 -9.25 -16.12
CA TRP A 99 -3.94 -7.82 -15.90
C TRP A 99 -3.07 -7.14 -16.95
N ASP A 100 -3.35 -5.87 -17.17
CA ASP A 100 -2.55 -4.97 -18.00
C ASP A 100 -2.54 -3.59 -17.32
N ASN A 101 -1.42 -2.89 -17.47
CA ASN A 101 -1.20 -1.52 -17.01
C ASN A 101 -0.61 -0.64 -18.12
N ALA A 102 -0.64 -1.09 -19.38
CA ALA A 102 -0.35 -0.21 -20.51
C ALA A 102 -1.28 1.01 -20.43
N ALA A 103 -0.80 2.18 -20.89
CA ALA A 103 -1.45 3.48 -20.66
C ALA A 103 -2.95 3.53 -21.02
N MET A 104 -3.41 2.68 -21.95
CA MET A 104 -4.80 2.61 -22.42
C MET A 104 -5.57 1.36 -21.95
N LYS A 105 -4.97 0.53 -21.08
CA LYS A 105 -5.45 -0.82 -20.74
C LYS A 105 -5.22 -1.14 -19.27
N ARG A 106 -5.46 -0.19 -18.36
CA ARG A 106 -5.31 -0.41 -16.91
C ARG A 106 -6.49 -1.23 -16.39
N PHE A 107 -6.37 -2.56 -16.39
CA PHE A 107 -7.46 -3.42 -15.95
C PHE A 107 -6.98 -4.73 -15.32
N VAL A 108 -7.89 -5.36 -14.58
CA VAL A 108 -7.80 -6.76 -14.12
C VAL A 108 -9.05 -7.50 -14.57
N ILE A 109 -8.89 -8.68 -15.17
CA ILE A 109 -10.00 -9.56 -15.53
C ILE A 109 -9.82 -10.94 -14.89
N SER A 110 -10.90 -11.46 -14.32
CA SER A 110 -10.93 -12.84 -13.83
C SER A 110 -11.51 -13.77 -14.91
N LYS A 111 -10.77 -14.82 -15.30
CA LYS A 111 -11.24 -15.82 -16.27
C LYS A 111 -12.14 -16.89 -15.65
N GLN A 112 -12.14 -16.99 -14.33
CA GLN A 112 -12.95 -17.92 -13.55
C GLN A 112 -13.47 -17.27 -12.28
N SER A 113 -14.59 -17.75 -11.73
CA SER A 113 -15.06 -17.27 -10.43
C SER A 113 -14.08 -17.74 -9.35
N LYS A 114 -13.48 -16.81 -8.60
CA LYS A 114 -12.49 -17.13 -7.56
C LYS A 114 -12.46 -16.07 -6.47
N GLU A 115 -12.31 -16.52 -5.23
CA GLU A 115 -11.95 -15.64 -4.12
C GLU A 115 -10.46 -15.30 -4.17
N VAL A 116 -10.16 -14.01 -4.17
CA VAL A 116 -8.80 -13.48 -4.31
C VAL A 116 -8.58 -12.43 -3.23
N THR A 117 -7.39 -12.40 -2.63
CA THR A 117 -7.00 -11.30 -1.78
C THR A 117 -6.70 -10.08 -2.65
N ILE A 118 -7.46 -9.01 -2.44
CA ILE A 118 -7.20 -7.71 -3.03
C ILE A 118 -6.71 -6.81 -1.90
N SER A 119 -5.72 -5.96 -2.20
CA SER A 119 -5.30 -4.91 -1.28
C SER A 119 -5.10 -3.59 -1.99
N ALA A 120 -5.23 -2.48 -1.27
CA ALA A 120 -5.01 -1.14 -1.80
C ALA A 120 -4.02 -0.38 -0.93
N ARG A 121 -3.13 0.39 -1.55
CA ARG A 121 -2.16 1.28 -0.89
C ARG A 121 -2.00 2.57 -1.70
N CYS A 122 -1.92 3.71 -1.03
CA CYS A 122 -1.80 5.01 -1.69
C CYS A 122 -0.61 5.81 -1.16
N ARG A 123 -0.09 6.70 -2.01
CA ARG A 123 0.76 7.84 -1.64
C ARG A 123 0.16 9.14 -2.16
N PHE A 124 0.57 10.27 -1.61
CA PHE A 124 0.15 11.59 -2.08
C PHE A 124 1.37 12.38 -2.58
N GLU A 125 1.20 13.08 -3.70
CA GLU A 125 2.23 13.99 -4.24
C GLU A 125 1.59 15.30 -4.74
N ARG A 126 0.54 15.16 -5.55
CA ARG A 126 -0.37 16.23 -5.98
C ARG A 126 -1.81 15.72 -6.10
N LEU A 127 -1.90 14.45 -6.48
CA LEU A 127 -3.07 13.59 -6.36
C LEU A 127 -2.66 12.29 -5.67
N TYR A 128 -3.63 11.51 -5.22
CA TYR A 128 -3.41 10.18 -4.66
C TYR A 128 -3.00 9.21 -5.77
N ILE A 129 -1.84 8.59 -5.63
CA ILE A 129 -1.36 7.54 -6.52
C ILE A 129 -1.54 6.23 -5.78
N CYS A 130 -2.52 5.44 -6.22
CA CYS A 130 -2.96 4.24 -5.55
C CYS A 130 -2.63 2.98 -6.38
N ARG A 131 -2.12 1.97 -5.69
CA ARG A 131 -1.90 0.62 -6.22
C ARG A 131 -2.94 -0.31 -5.65
N ILE A 132 -3.61 -1.07 -6.52
CA ILE A 132 -4.48 -2.18 -6.14
C ILE A 132 -3.72 -3.47 -6.44
N TYR A 133 -3.32 -4.19 -5.40
CA TYR A 133 -2.69 -5.48 -5.53
C TYR A 133 -3.74 -6.57 -5.58
N VAL A 134 -3.64 -7.48 -6.55
CA VAL A 134 -4.52 -8.62 -6.72
C VAL A 134 -3.70 -9.89 -6.55
N GLY A 135 -4.16 -10.82 -5.72
CA GLY A 135 -3.51 -12.11 -5.51
C GLY A 135 -3.22 -12.40 -4.04
N GLN A 136 -2.21 -11.72 -3.49
CA GLN A 136 -1.77 -11.88 -2.10
C GLN A 136 -1.52 -10.51 -1.43
N GLU A 137 -1.35 -10.49 -0.11
CA GLU A 137 -0.96 -9.26 0.58
C GLU A 137 0.47 -8.84 0.16
N PRO A 138 0.72 -7.54 -0.09
CA PRO A 138 2.04 -7.05 -0.50
C PRO A 138 3.05 -7.06 0.66
N ALA A 139 4.30 -6.68 0.39
CA ALA A 139 5.26 -6.31 1.42
C ALA A 139 4.76 -5.05 2.14
N GLN A 140 5.09 -4.84 3.42
CA GLN A 140 4.70 -3.63 4.16
C GLN A 140 5.81 -3.17 5.08
N LEU A 141 6.25 -1.95 4.83
CA LEU A 141 7.23 -1.29 5.66
C LEU A 141 6.58 -0.80 6.95
N ALA A 142 7.22 -1.10 8.07
CA ALA A 142 6.86 -0.62 9.39
C ALA A 142 8.13 -0.13 10.10
N ILE A 143 7.97 0.89 10.92
CA ILE A 143 9.04 1.41 11.76
C ILE A 143 8.88 0.82 13.16
N GLU A 144 9.93 0.18 13.68
CA GLU A 144 9.94 -0.34 15.05
C GLU A 144 10.57 0.67 16.02
N SER A 145 11.61 1.37 15.57
CA SER A 145 12.24 2.46 16.33
C SER A 145 12.86 3.48 15.38
N ILE A 146 12.84 4.74 15.79
CA ILE A 146 13.65 5.79 15.17
C ILE A 146 14.05 6.81 16.23
N THR A 147 15.32 7.19 16.22
CA THR A 147 15.88 8.17 17.16
C THR A 147 16.82 9.11 16.43
N LEU A 148 16.87 10.34 16.90
CA LEU A 148 17.82 11.34 16.44
C LEU A 148 18.80 11.66 17.57
N SER A 149 20.09 11.53 17.26
CA SER A 149 21.19 11.87 18.14
C SER A 149 21.85 13.17 17.66
N PRO A 150 22.18 14.12 18.56
CA PRO A 150 21.94 14.08 20.00
C PRO A 150 20.45 14.30 20.35
N ALA A 151 20.00 13.68 21.45
CA ALA A 151 18.60 13.66 21.86
C ALA A 151 18.03 15.05 22.21
N ASN A 152 18.88 16.00 22.60
CA ASN A 152 18.50 17.39 22.87
C ASN A 152 18.20 18.19 21.57
N LYS A 153 18.48 17.61 20.39
CA LYS A 153 18.25 18.22 19.07
C LYS A 153 18.96 19.58 18.87
N VAL A 154 20.02 19.82 19.64
CA VAL A 154 20.88 21.00 19.52
C VAL A 154 22.28 20.53 19.20
N LEU A 155 22.84 21.03 18.11
CA LEU A 155 24.17 20.71 17.61
C LEU A 155 25.03 21.97 17.66
N ALA A 156 26.30 21.81 18.05
CA ALA A 156 27.30 22.82 17.77
C ALA A 156 27.70 22.76 16.28
N LEU A 157 28.13 23.88 15.72
CA LEU A 157 28.55 23.96 14.33
C LEU A 157 29.68 22.96 14.04
N GLY A 158 29.48 22.15 13.01
CA GLY A 158 30.42 21.10 12.62
C GLY A 158 30.23 19.76 13.34
N GLU A 159 29.25 19.62 14.23
CA GLU A 159 28.84 18.32 14.78
C GLU A 159 27.88 17.58 13.85
N ASN A 160 27.91 16.25 13.92
CA ASN A 160 27.01 15.40 13.15
C ASN A 160 25.74 15.09 13.94
N ALA A 161 24.60 15.13 13.27
CA ALA A 161 23.40 14.44 13.73
C ALA A 161 23.42 13.00 13.21
N THR A 162 22.83 12.07 13.93
CA THR A 162 22.64 10.69 13.45
C THR A 162 21.19 10.28 13.64
N ILE A 163 20.56 9.79 12.56
CA ILE A 163 19.27 9.10 12.63
C ILE A 163 19.56 7.62 12.75
N GLU A 164 19.22 7.02 13.87
CA GLU A 164 19.25 5.57 14.06
C GLU A 164 17.84 5.02 13.90
N PHE A 165 17.66 3.96 13.12
CA PHE A 165 16.34 3.42 12.85
C PHE A 165 16.35 1.90 12.80
N THR A 166 15.21 1.30 13.14
CA THR A 166 14.90 -0.10 12.93
C THR A 166 13.62 -0.20 12.13
N ILE A 167 13.71 -0.83 10.96
CA ILE A 167 12.56 -1.05 10.06
C ILE A 167 12.28 -2.53 9.91
N LYS A 168 11.00 -2.85 9.70
CA LYS A 168 10.48 -4.20 9.58
C LYS A 168 9.63 -4.37 8.33
N ASN A 169 9.73 -5.55 7.73
CA ASN A 169 8.73 -6.02 6.80
C ASN A 169 7.59 -6.73 7.54
N SER A 170 6.48 -6.03 7.73
CA SER A 170 5.26 -6.59 8.35
C SER A 170 4.33 -7.29 7.35
N GLY A 171 4.64 -7.22 6.05
CA GLY A 171 3.84 -7.81 4.98
C GLY A 171 4.25 -9.25 4.63
N ARG A 172 3.77 -9.74 3.47
CA ARG A 172 3.93 -11.14 3.05
C ARG A 172 4.94 -11.35 1.93
N LEU A 173 5.32 -10.30 1.20
CA LEU A 173 6.32 -10.38 0.13
C LEU A 173 7.67 -9.83 0.58
N PRO A 174 8.79 -10.34 0.03
CA PRO A 174 10.08 -9.70 0.23
C PRO A 174 10.09 -8.31 -0.40
N MET A 175 10.87 -7.39 0.17
CA MET A 175 11.06 -6.05 -0.37
C MET A 175 12.50 -5.57 -0.24
N SER A 176 12.78 -4.51 -0.97
CA SER A 176 14.02 -3.76 -0.90
C SER A 176 13.71 -2.30 -0.57
N VAL A 177 14.41 -1.75 0.41
CA VAL A 177 14.13 -0.44 1.00
C VAL A 177 15.32 0.47 0.80
N VAL A 178 15.03 1.73 0.45
CA VAL A 178 16.01 2.81 0.35
C VAL A 178 15.68 3.86 1.41
N PRO A 179 16.38 3.85 2.56
CA PRO A 179 16.28 4.91 3.56
C PRO A 179 16.97 6.18 3.07
N LYS A 180 16.37 7.33 3.34
CA LYS A 180 16.95 8.64 3.05
C LYS A 180 16.51 9.68 4.08
N ALA A 181 17.31 10.73 4.20
CA ALA A 181 17.02 11.88 5.05
C ALA A 181 17.15 13.15 4.23
N LYS A 182 16.07 13.93 4.15
CA LYS A 182 16.05 15.24 3.49
C LYS A 182 16.15 16.32 4.56
N ILE A 183 17.07 17.25 4.37
CA ILE A 183 17.26 18.39 5.27
C ILE A 183 16.70 19.64 4.61
N TYR A 184 15.92 20.38 5.37
CA TYR A 184 15.38 21.69 5.04
C TYR A 184 15.88 22.71 6.04
N VAL A 185 16.16 23.93 5.59
CA VAL A 185 16.52 25.07 6.44
C VAL A 185 15.36 26.05 6.50
N GLU A 186 15.11 26.63 7.67
CA GLU A 186 14.12 27.69 7.84
C GLU A 186 14.60 28.97 7.15
N ASP A 187 13.78 29.50 6.23
CA ASP A 187 14.00 30.78 5.59
C ASP A 187 13.47 31.90 6.50
N THR A 188 14.38 32.51 7.24
CA THR A 188 14.06 33.61 8.16
C THR A 188 13.72 34.93 7.44
N THR A 189 13.87 35.01 6.12
CA THR A 189 13.54 36.20 5.33
C THR A 189 12.09 36.22 4.84
N ALA A 190 11.43 35.04 4.82
CA ALA A 190 10.03 34.91 4.47
C ALA A 190 9.13 35.15 5.69
N SER A 191 8.13 36.02 5.57
CA SER A 191 7.19 36.38 6.66
C SER A 191 6.38 35.22 7.25
N ASN A 192 6.42 34.03 6.63
CA ASN A 192 5.62 32.87 7.00
C ASN A 192 6.44 31.61 7.39
N GLY A 193 7.76 31.71 7.62
CA GLY A 193 8.57 30.56 8.06
C GLY A 193 8.61 29.44 7.03
N ASN A 194 9.02 29.76 5.80
CA ASN A 194 9.14 28.77 4.73
C ASN A 194 10.35 27.88 4.94
N TRP A 195 10.24 26.61 4.53
CA TRP A 195 11.32 25.64 4.58
C TRP A 195 11.95 25.46 3.19
N SER A 196 13.24 25.71 3.07
CA SER A 196 14.00 25.54 1.82
C SER A 196 14.78 24.23 1.86
N PHE A 197 14.65 23.40 0.81
CA PHE A 197 15.42 22.16 0.69
C PHE A 197 16.90 22.48 0.60
N LEU A 198 17.71 21.81 1.43
CA LEU A 198 19.15 21.99 1.48
C LEU A 198 19.89 20.81 0.87
N LYS A 199 19.64 19.60 1.36
CA LYS A 199 20.42 18.40 1.00
C LYS A 199 19.66 17.11 1.31
N GLU A 200 20.00 16.05 0.59
CA GLU A 200 19.53 14.68 0.84
C GLU A 200 20.71 13.76 1.17
N PHE A 201 20.51 12.86 2.13
CA PHE A 201 21.46 11.83 2.55
C PHE A 201 20.81 10.46 2.35
N TYR A 202 21.59 9.48 1.93
CA TYR A 202 21.13 8.12 1.68
C TYR A 202 21.68 7.16 2.73
N GLY A 203 20.82 6.30 3.26
CA GLY A 203 21.22 5.15 4.07
C GLY A 203 21.64 3.97 3.21
N ASN A 204 21.98 2.85 3.85
CA ASN A 204 22.31 1.64 3.11
C ASN A 204 21.04 1.04 2.48
N TYR A 205 21.24 0.36 1.36
CA TYR A 205 20.18 -0.43 0.74
C TYR A 205 19.86 -1.66 1.60
N LEU A 206 18.57 -1.87 1.92
CA LEU A 206 18.14 -2.93 2.82
C LEU A 206 17.16 -3.88 2.14
N THR A 207 17.54 -5.14 1.94
CA THR A 207 16.60 -6.21 1.57
C THR A 207 16.00 -6.85 2.82
N LEU A 208 14.67 -6.97 2.87
CA LEU A 208 13.91 -7.51 4.00
C LEU A 208 13.00 -8.65 3.54
N LYS A 209 13.19 -9.83 4.13
CA LYS A 209 12.23 -10.95 4.03
C LYS A 209 10.98 -10.66 4.87
N PRO A 210 9.84 -11.31 4.60
CA PRO A 210 8.64 -11.19 5.44
C PRO A 210 8.96 -11.45 6.91
N GLY A 211 8.49 -10.56 7.79
CA GLY A 211 8.70 -10.60 9.24
C GLY A 211 10.08 -10.12 9.72
N GLN A 212 11.04 -9.85 8.83
CA GLN A 212 12.40 -9.46 9.19
C GLN A 212 12.48 -7.98 9.59
N SER A 213 13.26 -7.70 10.63
CA SER A 213 13.71 -6.35 11.01
C SER A 213 15.19 -6.15 10.68
N LYS A 214 15.57 -4.92 10.34
CA LYS A 214 16.98 -4.48 10.25
C LYS A 214 17.13 -3.08 10.83
N SER A 215 18.25 -2.87 11.51
CA SER A 215 18.65 -1.57 12.02
C SER A 215 19.78 -1.00 11.17
N ASP A 216 19.79 0.30 10.99
CA ASP A 216 20.83 1.05 10.30
C ASP A 216 20.82 2.51 10.78
N ALA A 217 21.76 3.33 10.31
CA ALA A 217 21.86 4.72 10.67
C ALA A 217 22.25 5.63 9.48
N ILE A 218 21.75 6.86 9.49
CA ILE A 218 22.17 7.91 8.56
C ILE A 218 22.84 9.02 9.35
N GLN A 219 24.11 9.29 9.03
CA GLN A 219 24.82 10.46 9.54
C GLN A 219 24.51 11.69 8.70
N LEU A 220 24.21 12.77 9.38
CA LEU A 220 23.83 14.06 8.83
C LEU A 220 24.86 15.09 9.23
N PHE A 221 25.24 15.93 8.29
CA PHE A 221 26.17 17.03 8.53
C PHE A 221 25.59 18.34 8.01
N VAL A 222 25.65 19.37 8.85
CA VAL A 222 25.17 20.72 8.56
C VAL A 222 26.29 21.70 8.91
N ASN A 223 26.62 22.58 7.98
CA ASN A 223 27.80 23.45 8.04
C ASN A 223 27.46 24.93 8.26
N MET A 224 26.21 25.24 8.59
CA MET A 224 25.77 26.61 8.89
C MET A 224 24.90 26.62 10.15
N PRO A 225 25.01 27.64 11.00
CA PRO A 225 24.05 27.84 12.09
C PRO A 225 22.64 28.05 11.53
N GLY A 226 21.62 27.62 12.29
CA GLY A 226 20.23 27.77 11.87
C GLY A 226 19.29 26.76 12.47
N HIS A 227 18.02 26.85 12.04
CA HIS A 227 16.97 25.90 12.39
C HIS A 227 16.68 25.02 11.17
N TYR A 228 16.70 23.71 11.38
CA TYR A 228 16.56 22.73 10.32
C TYR A 228 15.47 21.73 10.65
N LYS A 229 14.76 21.34 9.61
CA LYS A 229 13.81 20.22 9.62
C LYS A 229 14.41 19.08 8.83
N ILE A 230 14.44 17.90 9.42
CA ILE A 230 14.91 16.67 8.81
C ILE A 230 13.69 15.77 8.59
N GLU A 231 13.48 15.37 7.35
CA GLU A 231 12.49 14.37 6.97
C GLU A 231 13.20 13.05 6.69
N PHE A 232 13.04 12.08 7.60
CA PHE A 232 13.40 10.71 7.33
C PHE A 232 12.31 10.07 6.48
N LEU A 233 12.72 9.38 5.43
CA LEU A 233 11.84 8.71 4.51
C LEU A 233 12.47 7.36 4.14
N ALA A 234 11.77 6.27 4.37
CA ALA A 234 12.17 4.97 3.85
C ALA A 234 11.09 4.46 2.89
N VAL A 235 11.50 4.09 1.69
CA VAL A 235 10.62 3.76 0.56
C VAL A 235 11.03 2.43 -0.03
N GLU A 236 10.06 1.59 -0.40
CA GLU A 236 10.33 0.39 -1.18
C GLU A 236 10.71 0.75 -2.63
N GLU A 237 11.84 0.22 -3.10
CA GLU A 237 12.42 0.55 -4.41
C GLU A 237 11.46 0.30 -5.57
N ASN A 238 10.73 -0.82 -5.54
CA ASN A 238 9.82 -1.23 -6.61
C ASN A 238 8.36 -0.78 -6.37
N ASP A 239 8.09 -0.19 -5.20
CA ASP A 239 6.75 0.18 -4.78
C ASP A 239 6.78 1.45 -3.93
N GLU A 240 6.95 2.59 -4.57
CA GLU A 240 6.96 3.91 -3.93
C GLU A 240 5.70 4.26 -3.10
N THR A 241 4.60 3.50 -3.18
CA THR A 241 3.46 3.71 -2.28
C THR A 241 3.71 3.07 -0.91
N ASN A 242 4.66 2.15 -0.78
CA ASN A 242 5.10 1.55 0.47
C ASN A 242 6.22 2.40 1.09
N PHE A 243 5.83 3.26 2.02
CA PHE A 243 6.78 4.15 2.67
C PHE A 243 6.44 4.39 4.13
N ILE A 244 7.45 4.83 4.87
CA ILE A 244 7.32 5.43 6.20
C ILE A 244 8.02 6.79 6.17
N GLN A 245 7.47 7.74 6.91
CA GLN A 245 8.01 9.09 6.99
C GLN A 245 7.96 9.58 8.42
N GLU A 246 9.05 10.20 8.87
CA GLU A 246 9.19 10.78 10.20
C GLU A 246 9.94 12.11 10.11
N THR A 247 9.60 13.06 10.98
CA THR A 247 10.18 14.41 10.93
C THR A 247 10.82 14.79 12.25
N PHE A 248 11.97 15.46 12.16
CA PHE A 248 12.71 15.98 13.30
C PHE A 248 13.07 17.45 13.08
N ASP A 249 13.03 18.24 14.13
CA ASP A 249 13.55 19.62 14.12
C ASP A 249 14.85 19.68 14.92
N ILE A 250 15.89 20.32 14.38
CA ILE A 250 17.18 20.52 15.05
C ILE A 250 17.62 21.97 14.96
N ARG A 251 18.42 22.41 15.94
CA ARG A 251 19.07 23.73 15.92
C ARG A 251 20.58 23.57 15.91
N VAL A 252 21.23 24.27 14.99
CA VAL A 252 22.69 24.36 14.91
C VAL A 252 23.13 25.74 15.40
N ARG A 253 24.04 25.78 16.36
CA ARG A 253 24.58 27.02 16.94
C ARG A 253 26.08 27.14 16.64
N GLU A 254 26.59 28.36 16.60
CA GLU A 254 28.05 28.57 16.57
C GLU A 254 28.69 27.95 17.83
N LYS A 255 29.93 27.47 17.69
CA LYS A 255 30.72 27.05 18.84
C LYS A 255 31.13 28.31 19.61
N GLU A 256 30.69 28.40 20.86
CA GLU A 256 31.19 29.40 21.81
C GLU A 256 32.68 29.19 22.12
#